data_AF-G4Z7S4-F1
#
_entry.id   AF-G4Z7S4-F1
#
_cell.length_a   1.000
_cell.length_b   1.000
_cell.length_c   1.000
_cell.angle_alpha   90.00
_cell.angle_beta   90.00
_cell.angle_gamma   90.00
#
_symmetry.space_group_name_H-M   'P 1'
#
loop_
_entity.id
_entity.type
_entity.pdbx_description
1 polymer ?
#
loop_
_entity_poly.entity_id
_entity_poly.type
_entity_poly.pdbx_seq_one_letter_code
_entity_poly.pdbx_strand_id
1 'polypeptide(L)' 'MENELRQFFKGLKRQLATTQARGEGNVKVGKDPLSFELYEFLCDHLLALPGVDAIFSRTYLILS' A
#
# COMPACT_ATOMS: atom_id res chain seq x y z
N MET A 1 0.43 13.52 -17.09
CA MET A 1 0.45 13.23 -15.63
C MET A 1 -0.12 11.86 -15.26
N GLU A 2 -1.44 11.59 -15.36
CA GLU A 2 -1.99 10.27 -14.93
C GLU A 2 -1.42 9.07 -15.73
N ASN A 3 -1.28 9.23 -17.04
CA ASN A 3 -0.69 8.18 -17.90
C ASN A 3 0.80 7.94 -17.63
N GLU A 4 1.56 8.97 -17.27
CA GLU A 4 2.98 8.86 -16.91
C GLU A 4 3.13 8.17 -15.56
N LEU A 5 2.27 8.50 -14.58
CA LEU A 5 2.18 7.81 -13.29
C LEU A 5 1.87 6.32 -13.48
N ARG A 6 0.88 5.98 -14.31
CA ARG A 6 0.54 4.58 -14.62
C ARG A 6 1.71 3.82 -15.23
N GLN A 7 2.45 4.44 -16.16
CA GLN A 7 3.63 3.82 -16.77
C GLN A 7 4.77 3.64 -15.75
N PHE A 8 5.02 4.65 -14.92
CA PHE A 8 6.02 4.59 -13.85
C PHE A 8 5.75 3.44 -12.88
N PHE A 9 4.52 3.34 -12.35
CA PHE A 9 4.16 2.27 -11.42
C PHE A 9 4.20 0.88 -12.07
N LYS A 10 3.91 0.78 -13.37
CA LYS A 10 4.07 -0.47 -14.13
C LYS A 10 5.54 -0.90 -14.21
N GLY A 11 6.45 0.04 -14.46
CA GLY A 11 7.90 -0.19 -14.44
C GLY A 11 8.39 -0.63 -13.07
N LEU A 12 7.95 0.07 -12.01
CA LEU A 12 8.30 -0.23 -10.63
C LEU A 12 7.85 -1.64 -10.20
N LYS A 13 6.61 -2.04 -10.52
CA LYS A 13 6.10 -3.41 -10.25
C LYS A 13 6.94 -4.48 -10.93
N ARG A 14 7.34 -4.24 -12.19
CA ARG A 14 8.17 -5.19 -12.97
C ARG A 14 9.57 -5.32 -12.36
N GLN A 15 10.17 -4.22 -11.92
CA GLN A 15 11.46 -4.24 -11.26
C GLN A 15 11.40 -5.03 -9.94
N LEU A 16 10.40 -4.75 -9.10
CA LEU A 16 10.17 -5.49 -7.85
C LEU A 16 9.99 -6.99 -8.08
N ALA A 17 9.16 -7.39 -9.05
CA ALA A 17 8.96 -8.80 -9.39
C ALA A 17 10.25 -9.47 -9.88
N THR A 18 11.10 -8.75 -10.63
CA THR A 18 12.37 -9.27 -11.13
C THR A 18 13.37 -9.47 -9.98
N THR A 19 13.48 -8.50 -9.08
CA THR A 19 14.34 -8.58 -7.89
C THR A 19 13.90 -9.72 -6.97
N GLN A 20 12.59 -9.89 -6.77
CA GLN A 20 12.03 -11.00 -5.98
C GLN A 20 12.28 -12.37 -6.62
N ALA A 21 12.09 -12.49 -7.94
CA ALA A 21 12.34 -13.74 -8.67
C ALA A 21 13.82 -14.17 -8.63
N ARG A 22 14.75 -13.21 -8.49
CA ARG A 22 16.19 -13.47 -8.33
C ARG A 22 16.60 -13.74 -6.88
N GLY A 23 15.70 -13.61 -5.92
CA GLY A 23 16.03 -13.68 -4.49
C GLY A 23 16.90 -12.51 -4.01
N GLU A 24 17.05 -11.45 -4.82
CA GLU A 24 17.94 -10.30 -4.58
C GLU A 24 17.25 -9.18 -3.77
N GLY A 25 16.37 -9.55 -2.84
CA GLY A 25 15.67 -8.61 -1.98
C GLY A 25 15.05 -9.34 -0.80
N ASN A 26 14.75 -8.61 0.28
CA ASN A 26 13.99 -9.17 1.38
C ASN A 26 12.69 -9.75 0.82
N VAL A 27 12.53 -11.08 0.95
CA VAL A 27 11.23 -11.73 0.78
C VAL A 27 10.32 -11.03 1.78
N LYS A 28 9.43 -10.17 1.30
CA LYS A 28 8.46 -9.49 2.15
C LYS A 28 7.50 -10.56 2.69
N VAL A 29 7.83 -11.10 3.85
CA VAL A 29 6.92 -11.92 4.65
C VAL A 29 5.94 -10.95 5.28
N GLY A 30 4.95 -10.49 4.50
CA GLY A 30 3.95 -9.51 4.94
C GLY A 30 3.77 -8.34 3.99
N LYS A 31 2.64 -7.64 4.13
CA LYS A 31 2.41 -6.35 3.45
C LYS A 31 3.33 -5.31 4.08
N ASP A 32 3.83 -4.39 3.27
CA ASP A 32 4.55 -3.23 3.81
C ASP A 32 3.64 -2.50 4.79
N PRO A 33 4.16 -2.16 5.98
CA PRO A 33 3.41 -1.36 6.92
C PRO A 33 3.22 0.06 6.37
N LEU A 34 2.14 0.70 6.80
CA LEU A 34 1.85 2.08 6.38
C LEU A 34 2.84 3.04 7.03
N SER A 35 3.24 4.07 6.30
CA SER A 35 3.83 5.23 6.95
C SER A 35 2.79 5.86 7.88
N PHE A 36 3.26 6.49 8.96
CA PHE A 36 2.38 7.15 9.92
C PHE A 36 1.46 8.20 9.25
N GLU A 37 2.00 9.00 8.34
CA GLU A 37 1.22 9.98 7.56
C GLU A 37 0.12 9.33 6.70
N LEU A 38 0.43 8.19 6.05
CA LEU A 38 -0.55 7.48 5.23
C LEU A 38 -1.63 6.82 6.09
N TYR A 39 -1.25 6.33 7.27
CA TYR A 39 -2.21 5.82 8.25
C TYR A 39 -3.17 6.91 8.73
N GLU A 40 -2.65 8.08 9.11
CA GLU A 40 -3.47 9.20 9.60
C GLU A 40 -4.47 9.65 8.53
N PHE A 41 -4.00 9.85 7.29
CA PHE A 41 -4.87 10.19 6.15
C PHE A 41 -5.99 9.16 5.94
N LEU A 42 -5.65 7.86 6.00
CA LEU A 42 -6.62 6.78 5.81
C LEU A 42 -7.61 6.72 6.97
N CYS A 43 -7.16 6.91 8.21
CA CYS A 43 -8.03 6.96 9.38
C CYS A 43 -9.08 8.07 9.24
N ASP A 44 -8.68 9.29 8.87
CA ASP A 44 -9.59 10.42 8.70
C ASP A 44 -10.61 10.17 7.57
N HIS A 45 -10.13 9.68 6.42
CA HIS A 45 -11.01 9.37 5.29
C HIS A 45 -11.97 8.23 5.60
N LEU A 46 -11.49 7.15 6.23
CA LEU A 46 -12.33 6.02 6.58
C LEU A 46 -13.33 6.38 7.67
N LEU A 47 -12.97 7.25 8.63
CA LEU A 47 -13.86 7.77 9.66
C LEU A 47 -15.09 8.45 9.07
N ALA A 48 -14.90 9.25 8.02
CA ALA A 48 -15.93 10.01 7.33
C ALA A 48 -16.84 9.16 6.42
N LEU A 49 -16.44 7.94 6.05
CA LEU A 49 -17.23 7.09 5.16
C LEU A 49 -18.32 6.32 5.93
N PRO A 50 -19.60 6.45 5.52
CA PRO A 50 -20.67 5.63 6.06
C PRO A 50 -20.63 4.23 5.41
N GLY A 51 -20.63 3.17 6.21
CA GLY A 51 -20.70 1.79 5.72
C GLY A 51 -19.85 0.81 6.53
N VAL A 52 -20.29 -0.45 6.57
CA VAL A 52 -19.63 -1.53 7.33
C VAL A 52 -18.22 -1.82 6.82
N ASP A 53 -17.97 -1.61 5.53
CA ASP A 53 -16.64 -1.80 4.93
C ASP A 53 -15.59 -0.84 5.52
N ALA A 54 -16.01 0.37 5.90
CA ALA A 54 -15.15 1.35 6.55
C ALA A 54 -14.79 0.94 8.00
N ILE A 55 -15.59 0.10 8.66
CA ILE A 55 -15.32 -0.42 10.01
C ILE A 55 -14.24 -1.51 9.95
N PHE A 56 -14.32 -2.38 8.93
CA PHE A 56 -13.30 -3.40 8.72
C PHE A 56 -11.95 -2.74 8.43
N SER A 57 -11.91 -1.76 7.53
CA SER A 57 -10.66 -1.04 7.25
C SER A 57 -10.08 -0.35 8.48
N ARG A 58 -10.87 0.26 9.36
CA ARG A 58 -10.36 0.90 10.61
C ARG A 58 -9.67 -0.07 11.57
N THR A 59 -10.14 -1.32 11.64
CA THR A 59 -9.69 -2.31 12.64
C THR A 59 -8.39 -3.01 12.25
N TYR A 60 -8.06 -3.06 10.94
CA TYR A 60 -6.94 -3.86 10.42
C TYR A 60 -5.81 -3.03 9.77
N LEU A 61 -5.78 -1.70 9.97
CA LEU A 61 -4.64 -0.89 9.55
C LEU A 61 -3.44 -1.18 10.46
N ILE A 62 -2.29 -1.50 9.87
CA ILE A 62 -1.03 -1.81 10.57
C ILE A 62 -0.04 -0.66 10.32
N LEU A 63 0.46 -0.08 11.41
CA LEU A 63 1.52 0.94 11.46
C LEU A 63 2.91 0.31 11.57
N SER A 64 3.96 1.03 11.15
CA SER A 64 5.38 0.72 11.44
C SER A 64 6.13 1.90 12.02
#